data_AF-A0AAN6PUA4-F1
#
_entry.id   AF-A0AAN6PUA4-F1
#
_cell.length_a   1.000
_cell.length_b   1.000
_cell.length_c   1.000
_cell.angle_alpha   90.00
_cell.angle_beta   90.00
_cell.angle_gamma   90.00
#
_symmetry.space_group_name_H-M   'P 1'
#
loop_
_entity.id
_entity.type
_entity.pdbx_description
1 polymer ?
#
loop_
_entity_poly.entity_id
_entity_poly.type
_entity_poly.pdbx_seq_one_letter_code
_entity_poly.pdbx_strand_id
1 'polypeptide(L)' 'KMTLPDPPRFDENRKNYRSWKLEMEGKLRTDGCLLGPPADQFTYIYSRLGALPRAMAAAFYESGG' A
#
# COMPACT_ATOMS: atom_id res chain seq x y z
N LYS A 1 -18.85 -11.07 -3.44
CA LYS A 1 -17.53 -11.45 -2.87
C LYS A 1 -17.27 -10.49 -1.71
N MET A 2 -17.02 -10.98 -0.50
CA MET A 2 -16.69 -10.10 0.64
C MET A 2 -15.23 -9.65 0.50
N THR A 3 -15.01 -8.34 0.49
CA THR A 3 -13.67 -7.73 0.51
C THR A 3 -13.23 -7.50 1.96
N LEU A 4 -11.93 -7.50 2.20
CA LEU A 4 -11.42 -7.06 3.50
C LEU A 4 -11.60 -5.54 3.65
N PRO A 5 -11.75 -5.00 4.88
CA PRO A 5 -11.65 -3.57 5.09
C PRO A 5 -10.32 -3.03 4.57
N ASP A 6 -10.31 -1.78 4.09
CA ASP A 6 -9.06 -1.21 3.60
C ASP A 6 -8.12 -0.84 4.77
N PRO A 7 -6.85 -1.26 4.76
CA PRO A 7 -5.87 -0.94 5.81
C PRO A 7 -5.66 0.56 5.94
N PRO A 8 -5.59 1.16 7.14
CA PRO A 8 -5.49 2.62 7.30
C PRO A 8 -4.30 3.22 6.53
N ARG A 9 -4.31 4.53 6.30
CA ARG A 9 -3.10 5.16 5.73
C ARG A 9 -1.92 4.98 6.68
N PHE A 10 -0.76 4.64 6.14
CA PHE A 10 0.46 4.56 6.92
C PHE A 10 0.80 5.95 7.47
N ASP A 11 0.85 6.05 8.79
CA ASP A 11 1.01 7.29 9.56
C ASP A 11 2.45 7.76 9.67
N GLU A 12 3.36 7.20 8.86
CA GLU A 12 4.79 7.52 8.84
C GLU A 12 5.55 7.05 10.10
N ASN A 13 4.84 6.51 11.10
CA ASN A 13 5.43 5.99 12.31
C ASN A 13 6.00 4.59 12.07
N ARG A 14 7.32 4.49 12.07
CA ARG A 14 8.05 3.21 11.88
C ARG A 14 7.60 2.11 12.84
N LYS A 15 7.13 2.44 14.06
CA LYS A 15 6.61 1.44 15.01
C LYS A 15 5.35 0.75 14.50
N ASN A 16 4.53 1.46 13.75
CA ASN A 16 3.26 0.96 13.21
C ASN A 16 3.42 0.28 11.84
N TYR A 17 4.60 0.43 11.21
CA TYR A 17 4.87 -0.12 9.88
C TYR A 17 4.63 -1.63 9.79
N ARG A 18 5.06 -2.40 10.79
CA ARG A 18 4.91 -3.87 10.76
C ARG A 18 3.44 -4.29 10.75
N SER A 19 2.62 -3.64 11.57
CA SER A 19 1.17 -3.91 11.63
C SER A 19 0.50 -3.49 10.33
N TRP A 20 0.79 -2.28 9.85
CA TRP A 20 0.27 -1.78 8.58
C TRP A 20 0.64 -2.69 7.39
N LYS A 21 1.89 -3.17 7.34
CA LYS A 21 2.36 -4.10 6.32
C LYS A 21 1.58 -5.41 6.34
N LEU A 22 1.33 -5.99 7.51
CA LEU A 22 0.55 -7.22 7.64
C LEU A 22 -0.89 -7.04 7.12
N GLU A 23 -1.52 -5.91 7.42
CA GLU A 23 -2.86 -5.59 6.93
C GLU A 23 -2.88 -5.41 5.40
N MET A 24 -1.89 -4.70 4.85
CA MET A 24 -1.73 -4.54 3.40
C MET A 24 -1.49 -5.86 2.67
N GLU A 25 -0.60 -6.72 3.20
CA GLU A 25 -0.36 -8.05 2.64
C GLU A 25 -1.64 -8.92 2.69
N GLY A 26 -2.40 -8.83 3.79
CA GLY A 26 -3.70 -9.49 3.91
C GLY A 26 -4.69 -9.01 2.85
N LYS A 27 -4.79 -7.70 2.65
CA LYS A 27 -5.65 -7.07 1.64
C LYS A 27 -5.25 -7.50 0.23
N LEU A 28 -3.98 -7.45 -0.13
CA LEU A 28 -3.49 -7.86 -1.45
C LEU A 28 -3.70 -9.35 -1.71
N ARG A 29 -3.53 -10.20 -0.69
CA ARG A 29 -3.76 -11.64 -0.82
C ARG A 29 -5.22 -11.98 -1.07
N THR A 30 -6.16 -11.32 -0.38
CA THR A 30 -7.60 -11.62 -0.50
C THR A 30 -8.25 -10.89 -1.69
N ASP A 31 -7.93 -9.59 -1.85
CA ASP A 31 -8.60 -8.70 -2.78
C ASP A 31 -7.73 -8.35 -4.00
N GLY A 32 -6.48 -8.85 -4.09
CA GLY A 32 -5.57 -8.55 -5.20
C GLY A 32 -6.15 -8.86 -6.58
N CYS A 33 -6.94 -9.95 -6.69
CA CYS A 33 -7.63 -10.28 -7.93
C CYS A 33 -8.71 -9.27 -8.34
N LEU A 34 -9.26 -8.51 -7.37
CA LEU A 34 -10.22 -7.44 -7.61
C LEU A 34 -9.55 -6.09 -7.83
N LEU A 35 -8.37 -5.89 -7.22
CA LEU A 35 -7.53 -4.71 -7.40
C LEU A 35 -6.87 -4.66 -8.78
N GLY A 36 -6.81 -5.79 -9.49
CA GLY A 36 -6.33 -5.85 -10.87
C GLY A 36 -4.83 -6.20 -10.98
N PRO A 37 -4.18 -5.83 -12.10
CA PRO A 37 -2.78 -6.14 -12.35
C PRO A 37 -1.83 -5.50 -11.32
N PRO A 38 -0.54 -5.92 -11.29
CA PRO A 38 0.43 -5.41 -10.34
C PRO A 38 0.59 -3.88 -10.30
N ALA A 39 0.42 -3.20 -11.44
CA ALA A 39 0.47 -1.73 -11.51
C ALA A 39 -0.67 -1.06 -10.72
N ASP A 40 -1.87 -1.63 -10.77
CA ASP A 40 -3.03 -1.12 -10.05
C ASP A 40 -2.92 -1.45 -8.56
N GLN A 41 -2.37 -2.62 -8.21
CA GLN A 41 -2.04 -2.98 -6.84
C GLN A 41 -0.98 -2.05 -6.25
N PHE A 42 0.04 -1.67 -7.02
CA PHE A 42 1.03 -0.66 -6.60
C PHE A 42 0.36 0.70 -6.36
N THR A 43 -0.49 1.15 -7.30
CA THR A 43 -1.25 2.39 -7.17
C THR A 43 -2.12 2.38 -5.91
N TYR A 44 -2.74 1.23 -5.60
CA TYR A 44 -3.49 1.04 -4.36
C TYR A 44 -2.59 1.18 -3.12
N ILE A 45 -1.45 0.49 -3.07
CA ILE A 45 -0.48 0.61 -1.96
C ILE A 45 -0.05 2.07 -1.79
N TYR A 46 0.30 2.75 -2.88
CA TYR A 46 0.70 4.15 -2.91
C TYR A 46 -0.38 5.09 -2.34
N SER A 47 -1.66 4.82 -2.64
CA SER A 47 -2.80 5.57 -2.09
C SER A 47 -2.96 5.43 -0.56
N ARG A 48 -2.45 4.33 0.01
CA ARG A 48 -2.45 4.04 1.46
C ARG A 48 -1.18 4.51 2.17
N LEU A 49 -0.25 5.16 1.49
CA LEU A 49 0.88 5.81 2.14
C LEU A 49 0.52 7.20 2.67
N GLY A 50 1.09 7.58 3.82
CA GLY A 50 1.13 8.96 4.30
C GLY A 50 1.93 9.88 3.38
N ALA A 51 1.99 11.18 3.68
CA ALA A 51 2.57 12.17 2.78
C ALA A 51 4.06 11.94 2.53
N LEU A 52 4.85 11.73 3.58
CA LEU A 52 6.30 11.55 3.48
C LEU A 52 6.67 10.21 2.79
N PRO A 53 6.15 9.04 3.19
CA PRO A 53 6.43 7.78 2.50
C PRO A 53 5.98 7.80 1.04
N ARG A 54 4.88 8.49 0.73
CA ARG A 54 4.40 8.65 -0.64
C ARG A 54 5.37 9.48 -1.48
N ALA A 55 5.85 10.61 -0.95
CA ALA A 55 6.86 11.43 -1.63
C ALA A 55 8.16 10.65 -1.88
N MET A 56 8.62 9.86 -0.91
CA MET A 56 9.78 9.00 -1.05
C MET A 56 9.60 7.92 -2.12
N ALA A 57 8.43 7.29 -2.16
CA ALA A 57 8.10 6.28 -3.18
C ALA A 57 8.05 6.89 -4.58
N ALA A 58 7.50 8.09 -4.74
CA ALA A 58 7.49 8.83 -6.00
C ALA A 58 8.91 9.15 -6.47
N ALA A 59 9.75 9.71 -5.59
CA ALA A 59 11.13 10.03 -5.90
C ALA A 59 11.94 8.78 -6.31
N PHE A 60 11.76 7.66 -5.60
CA PHE A 60 12.39 6.39 -5.97
C PHE A 60 11.95 5.92 -7.37
N TYR A 61 10.65 5.97 -7.65
CA TYR A 61 10.10 5.59 -8.95
C TYR A 61 10.61 6.48 -10.09
N GLU A 62 10.63 7.80 -9.89
CA GLU A 62 11.17 8.78 -10.85
C GLU A 62 12.67 8.59 -11.12
N SER A 63 13.43 8.10 -10.14
CA SER A 63 14.86 7.83 -10.28
C SER A 63 15.20 6.55 -11.07
N GLY A 64 14.19 5.83 -11.59
CA GLY A 64 14.38 4.61 -12.38
C GLY A 64 14.41 3.32 -11.56
N GLY A 65 13.65 3.31 -10.45
CA GLY A 65 13.50 2.24 -9.46
C GLY A 65 13.81 0.80 -9.86
#